data_AF-A0A0C9U2I8-F1
#
_entry.id   AF-A0A0C9U2I8-F1
#
_cell.length_a   1.000
_cell.length_b   1.000
_cell.length_c   1.000
_cell.angle_alpha   90.00
_cell.angle_beta   90.00
_cell.angle_gamma   90.00
#
_symmetry.space_group_name_H-M   'P 1'
#
loop_
_entity.id
_entity.type
_entity.pdbx_description
1 polymer ?
#
loop_
_entity_poly.entity_id
_entity_poly.type
_entity_poly.pdbx_seq_one_letter_code
_entity_poly.pdbx_strand_id
1 'polypeptide(L)'
;MQILRLQSAIQTKHTLNVNWITLCIMGFNVSALISAFPSAASVNPARWGGLDPGYISGPSEESRLIFYGTPDTFNPSMPQLDFLTEDVGSIWILAQILNSNTPTRFRGPVTSIVGALDGSQCFPCDQPTLQAREKVFFPNADLKVIIVPESGHDINFHFAAANVFPMMLDLFKAATK
;
A
#
# COMPACT_ATOMS: atom_id res chain seq x y z
N MET A 1 14.87 3.51 -20.89
CA MET A 1 13.43 3.61 -20.58
C MET A 1 13.28 3.28 -19.10
N GLN A 2 13.28 4.30 -18.24
CA GLN A 2 13.24 4.13 -16.78
C GLN A 2 11.78 4.06 -16.33
N ILE A 3 11.36 2.89 -15.86
CA ILE A 3 10.06 2.71 -15.19
C ILE A 3 10.33 2.93 -13.70
N LEU A 4 9.84 4.04 -13.16
CA LEU A 4 9.83 4.32 -11.73
C LEU A 4 8.78 3.40 -11.08
N ARG A 5 9.21 2.35 -10.37
CA ARG A 5 8.31 1.51 -9.56
C ARG A 5 8.39 1.97 -8.10
N LEU A 6 7.37 2.69 -7.62
CA LEU A 6 7.17 2.90 -6.19
C LEU A 6 6.39 1.70 -5.63
N GLN A 7 7.11 0.69 -5.17
CA GLN A 7 6.59 -0.23 -4.16
C GLN A 7 6.82 0.45 -2.80
N SER A 8 5.76 0.82 -2.11
CA SER A 8 5.84 1.50 -0.82
C SER A 8 6.19 0.51 0.29
N ALA A 9 7.45 0.51 0.70
CA ALA A 9 7.88 0.12 2.03
C ALA A 9 9.18 0.87 2.35
N ILE A 10 9.09 2.03 2.99
CA ILE A 10 10.28 2.70 3.54
C ILE A 10 10.16 2.65 5.06
N GLN A 11 10.93 1.74 5.66
CA GLN A 11 11.22 1.75 7.08
C GLN A 11 12.74 1.80 7.23
N THR A 12 13.33 2.99 7.34
CA THR A 12 14.76 3.13 7.61
C THR A 12 15.00 3.34 9.10
N LYS A 13 15.83 2.46 9.66
CA LYS A 13 16.49 2.61 10.97
C LYS A 13 17.31 3.91 10.99
N HIS A 14 17.03 4.72 12.02
CA HIS A 14 17.86 5.77 12.61
C HIS A 14 18.26 7.00 11.76
N THR A 15 17.88 8.17 12.32
CA THR A 15 18.46 9.51 12.15
C THR A 15 18.39 10.16 10.76
N LEU A 16 17.19 10.51 10.31
CA LEU A 16 16.96 11.69 9.47
C LEU A 16 15.62 12.34 9.87
N ASN A 17 15.59 13.67 10.01
CA ASN A 17 14.38 14.48 10.20
C ASN A 17 13.53 14.47 8.90
N VAL A 18 12.95 13.33 8.55
CA VAL A 18 12.05 13.19 7.41
C VAL A 18 10.65 12.92 7.94
N ASN A 19 9.73 13.85 7.69
CA ASN A 19 8.32 13.64 7.96
C ASN A 19 7.78 12.54 7.03
N TRP A 20 7.04 11.59 7.59
CA TRP A 20 6.69 10.34 6.95
C TRP A 20 5.48 10.51 6.02
N ILE A 21 5.66 10.21 4.73
CA ILE A 21 4.55 9.83 3.85
C ILE A 21 4.46 8.30 3.94
N THR A 22 3.53 7.82 4.76
CA THR A 22 3.26 6.39 4.89
C THR A 22 2.15 6.04 3.90
N LEU A 23 2.43 5.25 2.86
CA LEU A 23 1.36 4.46 2.24
C LEU A 23 1.00 3.39 3.26
N CYS A 24 -0.19 3.53 3.83
CA CYS A 24 -0.55 2.89 5.08
C CYS A 24 -1.02 1.45 4.84
N ILE A 25 -0.09 0.50 4.83
CA ILE A 25 -0.42 -0.94 4.86
C ILE A 25 -0.84 -1.29 6.30
N MET A 26 -1.96 -0.77 6.81
CA MET A 26 -2.37 -1.01 8.18
C MET A 26 -3.76 -1.62 8.31
N GLY A 27 -3.76 -2.80 8.94
CA GLY A 27 -4.93 -3.46 9.50
C GLY A 27 -5.44 -4.68 8.74
N PHE A 28 -4.60 -5.28 7.91
CA PHE A 28 -4.87 -6.59 7.33
C PHE A 28 -5.02 -7.69 8.39
N ASN A 29 -5.90 -8.64 8.13
CA ASN A 29 -5.86 -9.93 8.82
C ASN A 29 -4.66 -10.71 8.27
N VAL A 30 -3.60 -10.83 9.07
CA VAL A 30 -2.32 -11.41 8.59
C VAL A 30 -2.48 -12.86 8.15
N SER A 31 -3.35 -13.63 8.79
CA SER A 31 -3.66 -14.99 8.35
C SER A 31 -4.30 -15.00 6.95
N ALA A 32 -5.21 -14.06 6.67
CA ALA A 32 -5.82 -13.93 5.34
C ALA A 32 -4.80 -13.51 4.27
N LEU A 33 -3.84 -12.64 4.60
CA LEU A 33 -2.76 -12.25 3.69
C LEU A 33 -1.79 -13.40 3.40
N ILE A 34 -1.37 -14.17 4.41
CA ILE A 34 -0.48 -15.31 4.20
C ILE A 34 -1.14 -16.34 3.27
N SER A 35 -2.46 -16.56 3.41
CA SER A 35 -3.19 -17.43 2.48
C SER A 35 -3.40 -16.82 1.09
N ALA A 36 -3.44 -15.49 0.98
CA ALA A 36 -3.65 -14.80 -0.29
C ALA A 36 -2.40 -14.73 -1.18
N PHE A 37 -1.20 -14.83 -0.59
CA PHE A 37 0.08 -14.71 -1.29
C PHE A 37 0.95 -15.97 -1.10
N PRO A 38 0.72 -17.02 -1.91
CA PRO A 38 1.55 -18.22 -1.90
C PRO A 38 2.99 -17.94 -2.42
N SER A 39 3.87 -18.94 -2.27
CA SER A 39 5.23 -18.87 -2.80
C SER A 39 5.23 -18.58 -4.31
N ALA A 40 6.03 -17.60 -4.73
CA ALA A 40 6.18 -17.21 -6.12
C ALA A 40 6.64 -18.39 -7.00
N ALA A 41 7.53 -19.23 -6.48
CA ALA A 41 8.01 -20.43 -7.17
C ALA A 41 6.87 -21.42 -7.51
N SER A 42 5.79 -21.43 -6.70
CA SER A 42 4.60 -22.26 -6.94
C SER A 42 3.59 -21.61 -7.88
N VAL A 43 3.51 -20.27 -7.89
CA VAL A 43 2.58 -19.51 -8.74
C VAL A 43 3.03 -19.52 -10.19
N ASN A 44 4.29 -19.19 -10.43
CA ASN A 44 4.86 -19.16 -11.78
C ASN A 44 6.25 -19.81 -11.79
N PRO A 45 6.31 -21.16 -11.84
CA PRO A 45 7.58 -21.90 -11.84
C PRO A 45 8.49 -21.53 -13.01
N ALA A 46 7.92 -21.15 -14.16
CA ALA A 46 8.70 -20.75 -15.33
C ALA A 46 9.47 -19.44 -15.11
N ARG A 47 8.89 -18.49 -14.35
CA ARG A 47 9.50 -17.20 -14.04
C ARG A 47 10.32 -17.22 -12.74
N TRP A 48 9.85 -17.95 -11.73
CA TRP A 48 10.33 -17.85 -10.35
C TRP A 48 10.67 -19.19 -9.69
N GLY A 49 10.71 -20.30 -10.44
CA GLY A 49 10.94 -21.64 -9.88
C GLY A 49 12.27 -21.83 -9.15
N GLY A 50 13.24 -20.94 -9.37
CA GLY A 50 14.52 -20.92 -8.66
C GLY A 50 14.57 -20.02 -7.42
N LEU A 51 13.48 -19.33 -7.07
CA LEU A 51 13.43 -18.46 -5.90
C LEU A 51 13.09 -19.23 -4.62
N ASP A 52 13.63 -18.76 -3.49
CA ASP A 52 13.31 -19.31 -2.18
C ASP A 52 11.80 -19.21 -1.86
N PRO A 53 11.23 -20.14 -1.06
CA PRO A 53 9.82 -20.10 -0.67
C PRO A 53 9.39 -18.86 0.12
N GLY A 54 10.35 -18.05 0.58
CA GLY A 54 10.07 -16.76 1.23
C GLY A 54 9.70 -15.64 0.25
N TYR A 55 9.81 -15.86 -1.05
CA TYR A 55 9.28 -14.95 -2.07
C TYR A 55 7.83 -15.31 -2.38
N ILE A 56 6.94 -14.33 -2.38
CA ILE A 56 5.49 -14.50 -2.52
C ILE A 56 4.96 -13.72 -3.73
N SER A 57 3.87 -14.19 -4.35
CA SER A 57 3.20 -13.51 -5.46
C SER A 57 1.69 -13.68 -5.42
N GLY A 58 0.97 -12.84 -6.16
CA GLY A 58 -0.46 -13.02 -6.37
C GLY A 58 -0.74 -14.30 -7.16
N PRO A 59 -1.73 -15.14 -6.80
CA PRO A 59 -1.97 -16.41 -7.46
C PRO A 59 -2.57 -16.28 -8.88
N SER A 60 -3.18 -15.14 -9.22
CA SER A 60 -3.84 -14.91 -10.50
C SER A 60 -4.08 -13.44 -10.81
N GLU A 61 -4.41 -13.11 -12.06
CA GLU A 61 -4.90 -11.79 -12.45
C GLU A 61 -6.12 -11.37 -11.61
N GLU A 62 -7.09 -12.27 -11.42
CA GLU A 62 -8.28 -12.01 -10.60
C GLU A 62 -7.93 -11.60 -9.17
N SER A 63 -6.88 -12.20 -8.60
CA SER A 63 -6.43 -11.84 -7.25
C SER A 63 -5.93 -10.40 -7.14
N ARG A 64 -5.55 -9.76 -8.26
CA ARG A 64 -5.15 -8.35 -8.28
C ARG A 64 -6.34 -7.42 -8.11
N LEU A 65 -7.56 -7.83 -8.50
CA LEU A 65 -8.73 -6.94 -8.49
C LEU A 65 -9.10 -6.40 -7.11
N ILE A 66 -8.67 -7.06 -6.02
CA ILE A 66 -8.82 -6.55 -4.65
C ILE A 66 -8.10 -5.21 -4.42
N PHE A 67 -7.06 -4.92 -5.21
CA PHE A 67 -6.30 -3.67 -5.16
C PHE A 67 -6.90 -2.57 -6.04
N TYR A 68 -7.90 -2.91 -6.85
CA TYR A 68 -8.57 -1.99 -7.74
C TYR A 68 -9.97 -1.66 -7.24
N GLY A 69 -10.48 -0.50 -7.67
CA GLY A 69 -11.85 -0.06 -7.43
C GLY A 69 -12.84 -0.63 -8.46
N THR A 70 -13.90 0.13 -8.74
CA THR A 70 -14.86 -0.25 -9.79
C THR A 70 -14.24 -0.08 -11.20
N PRO A 71 -14.63 -0.87 -12.22
CA PRO A 71 -13.97 -0.89 -13.53
C PRO A 71 -13.91 0.44 -14.29
N ASP A 72 -14.75 1.41 -13.93
CA ASP A 72 -14.81 2.76 -14.49
C ASP A 72 -13.76 3.72 -13.92
N THR A 73 -12.99 3.29 -12.91
CA THR A 73 -12.03 4.13 -12.19
C THR A 73 -10.58 3.95 -12.61
N PHE A 74 -10.32 3.02 -13.53
CA PHE A 74 -9.00 2.70 -14.10
C PHE A 74 -9.16 2.15 -15.53
N ASN A 75 -8.07 2.02 -16.28
CA ASN A 75 -8.13 1.35 -17.59
C ASN A 75 -8.27 -0.17 -17.37
N PRO A 76 -9.26 -0.86 -17.99
CA PRO A 76 -9.54 -2.28 -17.73
C PRO A 76 -8.39 -3.23 -18.08
N SER A 77 -7.40 -2.79 -18.86
CA SER A 77 -6.18 -3.58 -19.15
C SER A 77 -5.13 -3.52 -18.03
N MET A 78 -5.31 -2.64 -17.02
CA MET A 78 -4.30 -2.42 -15.98
C MET A 78 -4.10 -3.61 -15.04
N PRO A 79 -5.14 -4.30 -14.51
CA PRO A 79 -4.94 -5.45 -13.63
C PRO A 79 -4.16 -6.58 -14.31
N GLN A 80 -4.44 -6.82 -15.60
CA GLN A 80 -3.69 -7.78 -16.41
C GLN A 80 -2.23 -7.34 -16.56
N LEU A 81 -1.99 -6.09 -16.93
CA LEU A 81 -0.63 -5.56 -17.10
C LEU A 81 0.15 -5.62 -15.80
N ASP A 82 -0.50 -5.27 -14.69
CA ASP A 82 0.05 -5.35 -13.35
C ASP A 82 0.43 -6.80 -13.01
N PHE A 83 -0.48 -7.77 -13.15
CA PHE A 83 -0.17 -9.19 -12.94
C PHE A 83 0.97 -9.71 -13.82
N LEU A 84 0.96 -9.39 -15.11
CA LEU A 84 2.00 -9.85 -16.05
C LEU A 84 3.37 -9.24 -15.77
N THR A 85 3.39 -8.04 -15.19
CA THR A 85 4.63 -7.30 -14.93
C THR A 85 4.99 -7.23 -13.45
N GLU A 86 4.21 -7.83 -12.56
CA GLU A 86 4.46 -7.82 -11.12
C GLU A 86 5.84 -8.41 -10.81
N ASP A 87 6.39 -8.03 -9.68
CA ASP A 87 7.58 -8.67 -9.12
C ASP A 87 7.19 -9.37 -7.82
N VAL A 88 8.07 -10.22 -7.31
CA VAL A 88 7.81 -10.96 -6.08
C VAL A 88 7.89 -10.05 -4.86
N GLY A 89 7.01 -10.27 -3.90
CA GLY A 89 7.15 -9.76 -2.54
C GLY A 89 8.04 -10.68 -1.71
N SER A 90 8.54 -10.19 -0.58
CA SER A 90 9.12 -11.05 0.46
C SER A 90 8.10 -11.26 1.58
N ILE A 91 7.96 -12.51 2.06
CA ILE A 91 7.14 -12.86 3.23
C ILE A 91 7.47 -12.02 4.47
N TRP A 92 8.69 -11.45 4.51
CA TRP A 92 9.11 -10.50 5.54
C TRP A 92 8.13 -9.34 5.73
N ILE A 93 7.48 -8.86 4.67
CA ILE A 93 6.50 -7.75 4.78
C ILE A 93 5.33 -8.13 5.68
N LEU A 94 4.87 -9.38 5.62
CA LEU A 94 3.79 -9.90 6.47
C LEU A 94 4.23 -10.02 7.92
N ALA A 95 5.48 -10.41 8.14
CA ALA A 95 6.07 -10.45 9.48
C ALA A 95 6.20 -9.04 10.11
N GLN A 96 6.40 -7.99 9.31
CA GLN A 96 6.45 -6.62 9.84
C GLN A 96 5.09 -6.12 10.30
N ILE A 97 4.01 -6.50 9.62
CA ILE A 97 2.64 -6.14 10.04
C ILE A 97 2.39 -6.62 11.47
N LEU A 98 2.82 -7.84 11.81
CA LEU A 98 2.70 -8.42 13.16
C LEU A 98 3.60 -7.77 14.21
N ASN A 99 4.70 -7.15 13.80
CA ASN A 99 5.69 -6.54 14.69
C ASN A 99 5.65 -5.01 14.67
N SER A 100 4.48 -4.45 14.33
CA SER A 100 4.29 -3.00 14.24
C SER A 100 4.49 -2.33 15.60
N ASN A 101 5.44 -1.40 15.68
CA ASN A 101 5.64 -0.56 16.86
C ASN A 101 4.80 0.71 16.75
N THR A 102 4.24 1.17 17.87
CA THR A 102 3.55 2.46 17.95
C THR A 102 4.57 3.57 18.26
N PRO A 103 4.87 4.52 17.34
CA PRO A 103 5.77 5.65 17.59
C PRO A 103 5.20 6.68 18.58
N THR A 104 5.10 6.31 19.86
CA THR A 104 4.52 7.13 20.93
C THR A 104 5.30 8.41 21.23
N ARG A 105 6.51 8.61 20.69
CA ARG A 105 7.30 9.85 20.84
C ARG A 105 7.17 10.82 19.68
N PHE A 106 6.70 10.36 18.52
CA PHE A 106 6.49 11.25 17.38
C PHE A 106 5.30 12.18 17.68
N ARG A 107 5.44 13.46 17.31
CA ARG A 107 4.43 14.51 17.51
C ARG A 107 4.18 15.33 16.23
N GLY A 108 4.94 15.05 15.16
CA GLY A 108 4.87 15.78 13.90
C GLY A 108 3.63 15.43 13.08
N PRO A 109 3.49 16.04 11.90
CA PRO A 109 2.41 15.74 10.97
C PRO A 109 2.57 14.33 10.37
N VAL A 110 1.46 13.61 10.27
CA VAL A 110 1.33 12.36 9.50
C VAL A 110 0.14 12.53 8.58
N THR A 111 0.33 12.24 7.29
CA THR A 111 -0.79 12.15 6.35
C THR A 111 -0.85 10.76 5.75
N SER A 112 -1.99 10.10 5.88
CA SER A 112 -2.33 8.87 5.17
C SER A 112 -3.24 9.20 3.99
N ILE A 113 -2.97 8.58 2.85
CA ILE A 113 -3.76 8.73 1.63
C ILE A 113 -4.21 7.33 1.23
N VAL A 114 -5.51 7.11 1.15
CA VAL A 114 -6.12 5.80 0.93
C VAL A 114 -7.23 5.92 -0.11
N GLY A 115 -7.40 4.92 -0.98
CA GLY A 115 -8.50 4.89 -1.94
C GLY A 115 -9.83 4.54 -1.27
N ALA A 116 -10.92 5.17 -1.67
CA ALA A 116 -12.26 4.91 -1.13
C ALA A 116 -12.74 3.46 -1.33
N LEU A 117 -12.20 2.79 -2.34
CA LEU A 117 -12.57 1.46 -2.81
C LEU A 117 -11.45 0.44 -2.55
N ASP A 118 -10.55 0.70 -1.60
CA ASP A 118 -9.43 -0.19 -1.27
C ASP A 118 -9.90 -1.50 -0.61
N GLY A 119 -10.21 -2.50 -1.43
CA GLY A 119 -10.64 -3.83 -1.00
C GLY A 119 -9.67 -4.55 -0.04
N SER A 120 -8.41 -4.13 -0.02
CA SER A 120 -7.35 -4.74 0.77
C SER A 120 -7.30 -4.15 2.19
N GLN A 121 -7.56 -2.85 2.34
CA GLN A 121 -7.44 -2.14 3.61
C GLN A 121 -8.79 -1.83 4.28
N CYS A 122 -9.80 -1.43 3.50
CA CYS A 122 -11.14 -1.07 3.96
C CYS A 122 -12.16 -1.04 2.80
N PHE A 123 -13.29 -1.74 2.93
CA PHE A 123 -14.29 -1.72 1.87
C PHE A 123 -15.72 -1.63 2.42
N PRO A 124 -16.41 -0.47 2.26
CA PRO A 124 -15.89 0.83 1.79
C PRO A 124 -14.97 1.49 2.83
N CYS A 125 -14.03 2.33 2.40
CA CYS A 125 -13.29 3.19 3.32
C CYS A 125 -14.11 4.44 3.65
N ASP A 126 -14.41 4.65 4.93
CA ASP A 126 -15.12 5.83 5.42
C ASP A 126 -14.32 6.61 6.47
N GLN A 127 -14.53 7.93 6.44
CA GLN A 127 -14.32 8.76 7.62
C GLN A 127 -15.59 8.70 8.48
N PRO A 128 -15.49 8.59 9.83
CA PRO A 128 -14.29 8.76 10.67
C PRO A 128 -13.56 7.44 11.03
N THR A 129 -14.07 6.29 10.61
CA THR A 129 -13.63 4.96 11.05
C THR A 129 -12.15 4.72 10.76
N LEU A 130 -11.71 5.03 9.54
CA LEU A 130 -10.33 4.82 9.12
C LEU A 130 -9.35 5.70 9.92
N GLN A 131 -9.72 6.96 10.20
CA GLN A 131 -8.89 7.86 11.00
C GLN A 131 -8.75 7.38 12.45
N ALA A 132 -9.82 6.89 13.06
CA ALA A 132 -9.75 6.31 14.41
C ALA A 132 -8.83 5.07 14.45
N ARG A 133 -8.93 4.19 13.45
CA ARG A 133 -8.08 2.99 13.31
C ARG A 133 -6.60 3.35 13.15
N GLU A 134 -6.28 4.30 12.29
CA GLU A 134 -4.89 4.73 12.07
C GLU A 134 -4.31 5.48 13.27
N LYS A 135 -5.15 6.22 14.03
CA LYS A 135 -4.70 6.97 15.20
C LYS A 135 -4.07 6.08 16.27
N VAL A 136 -4.45 4.82 16.35
CA VAL A 136 -3.84 3.83 17.27
C VAL A 136 -2.34 3.67 17.01
N PHE A 137 -1.92 3.75 15.75
CA PHE A 137 -0.51 3.63 15.36
C PHE A 137 0.24 4.96 15.52
N PHE A 138 -0.45 6.09 15.46
CA PHE A 138 0.14 7.43 15.63
C PHE A 138 -0.55 8.23 16.74
N PRO A 139 -0.57 7.73 18.00
CA PRO A 139 -1.45 8.22 19.05
C PRO A 139 -1.19 9.69 19.39
N ASN A 140 0.05 10.13 19.25
CA ASN A 140 0.47 11.47 19.61
C ASN A 140 0.85 12.36 18.42
N ALA A 141 0.72 11.87 17.19
CA ALA A 141 1.01 12.66 15.99
C ALA A 141 -0.20 13.51 15.58
N ASP A 142 0.05 14.56 14.78
CA ASP A 142 -1.01 15.26 14.05
C ASP A 142 -1.38 14.45 12.80
N LEU A 143 -2.31 13.49 12.98
CA LEU A 143 -2.71 12.56 11.93
C LEU A 143 -3.87 13.13 11.12
N LYS A 144 -3.67 13.19 9.80
CA LYS A 144 -4.70 13.45 8.80
C LYS A 144 -4.86 12.24 7.89
N VAL A 145 -6.10 11.85 7.62
CA VAL A 145 -6.40 10.80 6.63
C VAL A 145 -7.16 11.42 5.46
N ILE A 146 -6.70 11.14 4.25
CA ILE A 146 -7.31 11.61 3.01
C ILE A 146 -7.83 10.38 2.28
N ILE A 147 -9.15 10.37 2.03
CA ILE A 147 -9.79 9.33 1.23
C ILE A 147 -9.94 9.85 -0.20
N VAL A 148 -9.34 9.15 -1.15
CA VAL A 148 -9.39 9.47 -2.58
C VAL A 148 -10.61 8.76 -3.17
N PRO A 149 -11.61 9.49 -3.68
CA PRO A 149 -12.78 8.87 -4.31
C PRO A 149 -12.35 8.06 -5.54
N GLU A 150 -13.16 7.06 -5.92
CA GLU A 150 -12.97 6.32 -7.18
C GLU A 150 -11.55 5.75 -7.31
N SER A 151 -11.01 5.21 -6.23
CA SER A 151 -9.66 4.65 -6.20
C SER A 151 -9.58 3.46 -5.27
N GLY A 152 -8.90 2.40 -5.69
CA GLY A 152 -8.56 1.23 -4.89
C GLY A 152 -7.24 1.41 -4.13
N HIS A 153 -6.60 0.31 -3.78
CA HIS A 153 -5.28 0.28 -3.13
C HIS A 153 -4.17 0.82 -4.04
N ASP A 154 -4.18 0.38 -5.31
CA ASP A 154 -3.18 0.74 -6.31
C ASP A 154 -3.52 2.11 -6.92
N ILE A 155 -3.65 3.14 -6.06
CA ILE A 155 -4.02 4.52 -6.43
C ILE A 155 -3.27 5.04 -7.65
N ASN A 156 -2.00 4.65 -7.82
CA ASN A 156 -1.15 5.06 -8.94
C ASN A 156 -1.68 4.60 -10.32
N PHE A 157 -2.54 3.58 -10.35
CA PHE A 157 -3.16 3.04 -11.57
C PHE A 157 -4.59 3.52 -11.80
N HIS A 158 -5.14 4.33 -10.89
CA HIS A 158 -6.46 4.94 -11.02
C HIS A 158 -6.41 6.28 -11.75
N PHE A 159 -7.53 6.69 -12.37
CA PHE A 159 -7.61 7.99 -13.04
C PHE A 159 -7.42 9.17 -12.06
N ALA A 160 -7.77 8.98 -10.79
CA ALA A 160 -7.54 9.97 -9.73
C ALA A 160 -6.06 10.22 -9.43
N ALA A 161 -5.13 9.36 -9.89
CA ALA A 161 -3.69 9.51 -9.67
C ALA A 161 -3.17 10.89 -10.12
N ALA A 162 -3.74 11.45 -11.19
CA ALA A 162 -3.41 12.79 -11.69
C ALA A 162 -3.57 13.89 -10.63
N ASN A 163 -4.50 13.71 -9.68
CA ASN A 163 -4.73 14.62 -8.56
C ASN A 163 -3.93 14.23 -7.32
N VAL A 164 -3.64 12.94 -7.14
CA VAL A 164 -2.90 12.42 -5.97
C VAL A 164 -1.41 12.75 -6.04
N PHE A 165 -0.76 12.66 -7.21
CA PHE A 165 0.66 12.98 -7.33
C PHE A 165 1.01 14.42 -6.94
N PRO A 166 0.30 15.47 -7.43
CA PRO A 166 0.53 16.83 -6.95
C PRO A 166 0.29 17.00 -5.45
N MET A 167 -0.77 16.37 -4.91
CA MET A 167 -1.08 16.40 -3.48
C MET A 167 0.07 15.83 -2.64
N MET A 168 0.61 14.66 -3.01
CA MET A 168 1.76 14.06 -2.34
C MET A 168 3.00 14.96 -2.39
N LEU A 169 3.24 15.60 -3.54
CA LEU A 169 4.36 16.53 -3.71
C LEU A 169 4.21 17.77 -2.82
N ASP A 170 3.01 18.32 -2.70
CA ASP A 170 2.75 19.48 -1.86
C ASP A 170 2.91 19.15 -0.36
N LEU A 171 2.43 17.98 0.06
CA LEU A 171 2.67 17.46 1.41
C LEU A 171 4.16 17.31 1.70
N PHE A 172 4.92 16.72 0.78
CA PHE A 172 6.36 16.58 0.91
C PHE A 172 7.09 17.93 1.02
N LYS A 173 6.71 18.90 0.18
CA LYS A 173 7.27 20.26 0.24
C LYS A 173 6.93 20.97 1.55
N ALA A 174 5.71 20.82 2.05
CA ALA A 174 5.32 21.41 3.34
C ALA A 174 6.12 20.82 4.50
N ALA A 175 6.44 19.52 4.41
CA ALA A 175 7.20 18.78 5.41
C ALA A 175 8.71 19.08 5.44
N THR A 176 9.28 19.69 4.40
CA THR A 176 10.73 19.86 4.21
C THR A 176 11.19 21.32 4.24
N LYS A 177 10.29 22.24 4.56
CA LYS A 177 10.60 23.63 4.90
C LYS A 177 11.01 23.76 6.36
#